data_AF-H9KXW7-F1
#
_entry.id   AF-H9KXW7-F1
#
_cell.length_a   1.000
_cell.length_b   1.000
_cell.length_c   1.000
_cell.angle_alpha   90.00
_cell.angle_beta   90.00
_cell.angle_gamma   90.00
#
_symmetry.space_group_name_H-M   'P 1'
#
loop_
_entity.id
_entity.type
_entity.pdbx_description
1 polymer ?
#
loop_
_entity_poly.entity_id
_entity_poly.type
_entity_poly.pdbx_seq_one_letter_code
_entity_poly.pdbx_strand_id
1 'polypeptide(L)'
;MRLGHAGERADSRQPGLCVEQVELCGFSRYKISPGHGRRYARTDGKVFQFLNAKCESAFLSKRNPQQMNWTVLYRRKHKKGQSEEIQKKRTRRAVKFQRAITGASLADIMAKRNQKPEVRKAQREQAIRAAKEAKKAEQASKKTAMAAAKAPKQKTVKPVEVSAPRVGGKR
;
A
#
# COMPACT_ATOMS: atom_id res chain seq x y z
N MET A 1 -3.59 -39.39 -21.11
CA MET A 1 -2.43 -40.16 -20.61
C MET A 1 -1.14 -39.56 -21.15
N ARG A 2 -0.33 -38.92 -20.29
CA ARG A 2 1.14 -38.84 -20.34
C ARG A 2 1.64 -37.92 -19.20
N LEU A 3 1.80 -38.57 -18.05
CA LEU A 3 2.85 -38.44 -17.04
C LEU A 3 3.57 -37.09 -16.93
N GLY A 4 3.26 -36.37 -15.86
CA GLY A 4 4.06 -35.25 -15.38
C GLY A 4 5.42 -35.71 -14.84
N HIS A 5 6.48 -35.01 -15.21
CA HIS A 5 7.77 -35.09 -14.52
C HIS A 5 7.66 -34.31 -13.20
N ALA A 6 7.42 -35.06 -12.13
CA ALA A 6 7.64 -34.56 -10.78
C ALA A 6 9.14 -34.28 -10.62
N GLY A 7 9.48 -33.01 -10.40
CA GLY A 7 10.83 -32.61 -10.02
C GLY A 7 11.21 -33.27 -8.71
N GLU A 8 12.13 -34.23 -8.79
CA GLU A 8 12.84 -34.78 -7.66
C GLU A 8 13.61 -33.64 -6.99
N ARG A 9 13.04 -33.10 -5.89
CA ARG A 9 13.80 -32.27 -4.96
C ARG A 9 14.81 -33.21 -4.31
N ALA A 10 16.05 -33.18 -4.80
CA ALA A 10 17.19 -33.74 -4.10
C ALA A 10 17.18 -33.18 -2.67
N ASP A 11 16.70 -33.98 -1.73
CA ASP A 11 16.83 -33.76 -0.30
C ASP A 11 18.33 -33.86 -0.01
N SER A 12 18.99 -32.71 0.04
CA SER A 12 20.41 -32.58 0.37
C SER A 12 20.66 -32.79 1.86
N ARG A 13 19.95 -33.71 2.51
CA ARG A 13 20.38 -34.30 3.77
C ARG A 13 21.45 -35.33 3.48
N GLN A 14 22.69 -34.85 3.36
CA GLN A 14 23.85 -35.72 3.42
C GLN A 14 23.85 -36.47 4.77
N PRO A 15 23.89 -37.81 4.77
CA PRO A 15 24.04 -38.60 5.98
C PRO A 15 25.54 -38.65 6.35
N GLY A 16 25.88 -38.37 7.62
CA GLY A 16 27.14 -38.84 8.21
C GLY A 16 28.17 -37.80 8.66
N LEU A 17 27.89 -36.50 8.68
CA LEU A 17 28.73 -35.57 9.44
C LEU A 17 28.16 -35.44 10.84
N CYS A 18 28.93 -35.84 11.86
CA CYS A 18 28.72 -35.42 13.23
C CYS A 18 28.63 -33.89 13.20
N VAL A 19 27.41 -33.33 13.29
CA VAL A 19 27.21 -31.88 13.31
C VAL A 19 27.67 -31.42 14.69
N GLU A 20 28.99 -31.33 14.88
CA GLU A 20 29.56 -30.75 16.07
C GLU A 20 29.13 -29.28 16.09
N GLN A 21 28.22 -28.97 17.02
CA GLN A 21 27.65 -27.65 17.19
C GLN A 21 28.76 -26.69 17.61
N VAL A 22 29.28 -25.91 16.65
CA VAL A 22 30.27 -24.85 16.93
C VAL A 22 29.56 -23.71 17.65
N GLU A 23 29.92 -23.51 18.91
CA GLU A 23 29.41 -22.40 19.72
C GLU A 23 30.21 -21.12 19.46
N LEU A 24 29.62 -19.96 19.73
CA LEU A 24 30.30 -18.67 19.61
C LEU A 24 30.64 -18.12 20.98
N CYS A 25 31.86 -17.60 21.13
CA CYS A 25 32.28 -16.93 22.35
C CYS A 25 31.37 -15.73 22.67
N GLY A 26 30.91 -15.63 23.91
CA GLY A 26 30.10 -14.56 24.47
C GLY A 26 30.77 -13.19 24.37
N PHE A 27 32.11 -13.15 24.50
CA PHE A 27 32.89 -11.93 24.52
C PHE A 27 33.45 -11.55 23.14
N SER A 28 34.26 -12.43 22.57
CA SER A 28 35.04 -12.13 21.36
C SER A 28 34.32 -12.48 20.05
N ARG A 29 33.26 -13.29 20.12
CA ARG A 29 32.51 -13.87 18.98
C ARG A 29 33.36 -14.73 18.02
N TYR A 30 34.49 -15.25 18.49
CA TYR A 30 35.19 -16.33 17.80
C TYR A 30 34.44 -17.66 17.96
N LYS A 31 34.62 -18.55 16.98
CA LYS A 31 34.13 -19.92 16.99
C LYS A 31 34.86 -20.73 18.06
N ILE A 32 34.11 -21.50 18.83
CA ILE A 32 34.61 -22.41 19.85
C ILE A 32 34.45 -23.83 19.29
N SER A 33 35.57 -24.49 19.07
CA SER A 33 35.58 -25.91 18.71
C SER A 33 35.08 -26.74 19.90
N PRO A 34 34.43 -27.89 19.67
CA PRO A 34 34.04 -28.78 20.74
C PRO A 34 35.22 -29.15 21.64
N GLY A 35 34.97 -29.32 22.94
CA GLY A 35 36.01 -29.58 23.95
C GLY A 35 36.88 -28.39 24.34
N HIS A 36 36.65 -27.20 23.77
CA HIS A 36 37.43 -26.00 24.09
C HIS A 36 36.63 -25.00 24.92
N GLY A 37 37.35 -24.27 25.78
CA GLY A 37 36.78 -23.17 26.53
C GLY A 37 35.96 -23.58 27.75
N ARG A 38 35.15 -22.65 28.25
CA ARG A 38 34.36 -22.82 29.48
C ARG A 38 32.96 -22.24 29.33
N ARG A 39 31.99 -22.88 29.98
CA ARG A 39 30.60 -22.40 30.09
C ARG A 39 30.43 -21.67 31.43
N TYR A 40 29.98 -20.43 31.38
CA TYR A 40 29.67 -19.61 32.55
C TYR A 40 28.18 -19.35 32.62
N ALA A 41 27.50 -19.89 33.63
CA ALA A 41 26.10 -19.58 33.91
C ALA A 41 26.03 -18.45 34.95
N ARG A 42 25.34 -17.37 34.59
CA ARG A 42 25.08 -16.24 35.50
C ARG A 42 23.76 -16.46 36.25
N THR A 43 23.63 -15.88 37.44
CA THR A 43 22.44 -15.99 38.29
C THR A 43 21.12 -15.61 37.59
N ASP A 44 21.17 -14.68 36.63
CA ASP A 44 20.00 -14.28 35.83
C ASP A 44 19.54 -15.34 34.79
N GLY A 45 20.10 -16.55 34.82
CA GLY A 45 19.82 -17.62 33.86
C GLY A 45 20.55 -17.46 32.52
N LYS A 46 21.37 -16.42 32.34
CA LYS A 46 22.14 -16.19 31.11
C LYS A 46 23.40 -17.05 31.10
N VAL A 47 23.52 -17.89 30.07
CA VAL A 47 24.69 -18.74 29.85
C VAL A 47 25.60 -18.11 28.81
N PHE A 48 26.89 -18.00 29.16
CA PHE A 48 27.94 -17.48 28.28
C PHE A 48 28.97 -18.57 28.02
N GLN A 49 29.40 -18.65 26.77
CA GLN A 49 30.46 -19.55 26.33
C GLN A 49 31.74 -18.73 26.15
N PHE A 50 32.87 -19.14 26.72
CA PHE A 50 34.15 -18.45 26.54
C PHE A 50 35.15 -19.35 25.84
N LEU A 51 35.86 -18.79 24.86
CA LEU A 51 36.92 -19.49 24.13
C LEU A 51 38.12 -19.80 25.04
N ASN A 52 38.67 -18.77 25.70
CA ASN A 52 39.87 -18.86 26.54
C ASN A 52 39.68 -18.07 27.85
N ALA A 53 40.53 -18.33 28.85
CA ALA A 53 40.58 -17.58 30.11
C ALA A 53 40.73 -16.05 29.92
N LYS A 54 41.41 -15.61 28.86
CA LYS A 54 41.50 -14.18 28.48
C LYS A 54 40.12 -13.54 28.25
N CYS A 55 39.21 -14.27 27.60
CA CYS A 55 37.85 -13.79 27.33
C CYS A 55 37.01 -13.78 28.61
N GLU A 56 37.17 -14.81 29.44
CA GLU A 56 36.49 -14.94 30.72
C GLU A 56 36.90 -13.83 31.68
N SER A 57 38.20 -13.62 31.89
CA SER A 57 38.72 -12.56 32.75
C SER A 57 38.25 -11.18 32.29
N ALA A 58 38.33 -10.87 30.99
CA ALA A 58 37.85 -9.59 30.48
C ALA A 58 36.34 -9.38 30.70
N PHE A 59 35.54 -10.45 30.60
CA PHE A 59 34.11 -10.41 30.87
C PHE A 59 33.79 -10.21 32.35
N LEU A 60 34.49 -10.92 33.25
CA LEU A 60 34.34 -10.79 34.70
C LEU A 60 34.79 -9.41 35.20
N SER A 61 35.85 -8.85 34.61
CA SER A 61 36.26 -7.46 34.82
C SER A 61 35.33 -6.43 34.15
N LYS A 62 34.18 -6.86 33.61
CA LYS A 62 33.15 -6.02 33.00
C LYS A 62 33.68 -5.12 31.87
N ARG A 63 34.73 -5.55 31.15
CA ARG A 63 35.24 -4.78 30.01
C ARG A 63 34.24 -4.84 28.85
N ASN A 64 34.10 -3.73 28.13
CA ASN A 64 33.22 -3.69 26.96
C ASN A 64 33.95 -4.29 25.73
N PRO A 65 33.45 -5.37 25.11
CA PRO A 65 34.08 -5.95 23.93
C PRO A 65 34.13 -4.98 22.74
N GLN A 66 33.21 -4.01 22.64
CA GLN A 66 33.24 -2.99 21.58
C GLN A 66 34.42 -2.01 21.68
N GLN A 67 35.11 -1.96 22.81
CA GLN A 67 36.32 -1.15 23.01
C GLN A 67 37.62 -1.98 22.89
N MET A 68 37.53 -3.32 22.85
CA MET A 68 38.69 -4.20 22.78
C MET A 68 39.04 -4.52 21.32
N ASN A 69 40.19 -4.01 20.86
CA ASN A 69 40.60 -3.98 19.44
C ASN A 69 40.59 -5.34 18.73
N TRP A 70 40.88 -6.43 19.45
CA TRP A 70 41.02 -7.77 18.90
C TRP A 70 39.69 -8.54 18.77
N THR A 71 38.57 -7.99 19.25
CA THR A 71 37.27 -8.68 19.17
C THR A 71 36.57 -8.44 17.83
N VAL A 72 35.71 -9.37 17.42
CA VAL A 72 34.90 -9.21 16.21
C VAL A 72 33.91 -8.04 16.35
N LEU A 73 33.38 -7.80 17.56
CA LEU A 73 32.47 -6.69 17.84
C LEU A 73 33.13 -5.32 17.62
N TYR A 74 34.35 -5.14 18.12
CA TYR A 74 35.14 -3.94 17.85
C TYR A 74 35.35 -3.75 16.34
N ARG A 75 35.75 -4.79 15.62
CA ARG A 75 35.99 -4.73 14.18
C ARG A 75 34.73 -4.33 13.41
N ARG A 76 33.55 -4.85 13.79
CA ARG A 76 32.26 -4.47 13.19
C ARG A 76 31.89 -3.02 13.46
N LYS A 77 32.09 -2.51 14.69
CA LYS A 77 31.83 -1.11 15.05
C LYS A 77 32.72 -0.14 14.27
N HIS A 78 34.00 -0.48 14.13
CA HIS A 78 35.00 0.34 13.43
C HIS A 78 35.14 0.00 11.95
N LYS A 79 34.22 -0.80 11.40
CA LYS A 79 34.20 -1.20 9.98
C LYS A 79 35.54 -1.77 9.48
N LYS A 80 36.27 -2.46 10.37
CA LYS A 80 37.53 -3.13 10.02
C LYS A 80 37.22 -4.48 9.39
N GLY A 81 37.52 -4.63 8.10
CA GLY A 81 37.40 -5.88 7.33
C GLY A 81 36.44 -5.78 6.14
N GLN A 82 36.32 -6.88 5.40
CA GLN A 82 35.54 -6.98 4.16
C GLN A 82 34.08 -7.36 4.48
N SER A 83 33.23 -6.36 4.71
CA SER A 83 31.76 -6.56 4.70
C SER A 83 30.99 -5.32 4.24
N GLU A 84 31.65 -4.38 3.55
CA GLU A 84 31.02 -3.15 3.04
C GLU A 84 30.42 -3.31 1.63
N GLU A 85 30.37 -4.53 1.10
CA GLU A 85 29.57 -4.85 -0.09
C GLU A 85 28.35 -5.73 0.24
N ILE A 86 27.81 -5.63 1.47
CA ILE A 86 26.47 -6.15 1.74
C ILE A 86 25.51 -5.17 1.09
N GLN A 87 25.25 -5.44 -0.19
CA GLN A 87 24.28 -4.82 -1.08
C GLN A 87 23.24 -4.01 -0.30
N LYS A 88 23.26 -2.69 -0.48
CA LYS A 88 22.13 -1.82 -0.11
C LYS A 88 20.87 -2.56 -0.54
N LYS A 89 20.05 -3.00 0.42
CA LYS A 89 18.84 -3.77 0.12
C LYS A 89 18.02 -2.96 -0.87
N ARG A 90 18.11 -3.31 -2.15
CA ARG A 90 17.36 -2.69 -3.23
C ARG A 90 15.91 -3.04 -2.94
N THR A 91 15.15 -2.07 -2.46
CA THR A 91 13.72 -2.22 -2.22
C THR A 91 13.08 -2.59 -3.56
N ARG A 92 12.68 -3.85 -3.72
CA ARG A 92 11.93 -4.27 -4.91
C ARG A 92 10.54 -3.63 -4.83
N ARG A 93 10.33 -2.54 -5.58
CA ARG A 93 9.00 -1.94 -5.74
C ARG A 93 8.28 -2.66 -6.87
N ALA A 94 7.52 -3.71 -6.55
CA ALA A 94 6.66 -4.37 -7.51
C ALA A 94 5.31 -3.65 -7.55
N VAL A 95 4.99 -3.00 -8.67
CA VAL A 95 3.64 -2.48 -8.94
C VAL A 95 3.04 -3.32 -10.06
N LYS A 96 1.95 -4.04 -9.74
CA LYS A 96 1.21 -4.86 -10.71
C LYS A 96 -0.22 -4.35 -10.80
N PHE A 97 -0.66 -3.99 -12.00
CA PHE A 97 -2.07 -3.77 -12.31
C PHE A 97 -2.42 -4.39 -13.67
N GLN A 98 -2.81 -5.67 -13.66
CA GLN A 98 -3.69 -6.25 -14.67
C GLN A 98 -4.78 -7.03 -13.93
N ARG A 99 -6.00 -6.50 -13.93
CA ARG A 99 -7.21 -7.21 -13.48
C ARG A 99 -8.20 -7.15 -14.63
N ALA A 100 -8.67 -8.30 -15.09
CA ALA A 100 -9.81 -8.35 -16.00
C ALA A 100 -11.08 -7.99 -15.21
N ILE A 101 -11.98 -7.23 -15.83
CA ILE A 101 -13.25 -6.83 -15.24
C ILE A 101 -14.35 -7.61 -15.99
N THR A 102 -15.24 -8.28 -15.27
CA THR A 102 -16.38 -8.97 -15.87
C THR A 102 -17.29 -7.95 -16.55
N GLY A 103 -17.51 -8.08 -17.86
CA GLY A 103 -18.33 -7.16 -18.67
C GLY A 103 -17.56 -6.28 -19.67
N ALA A 104 -16.22 -6.31 -19.67
CA ALA A 104 -15.41 -5.70 -20.74
C ALA A 104 -14.09 -6.49 -20.93
N SER A 105 -13.73 -6.81 -22.17
CA SER A 105 -12.47 -7.50 -22.42
C SER A 105 -11.29 -6.55 -22.19
N LEU A 106 -10.11 -7.11 -21.87
CA LEU A 106 -8.88 -6.34 -21.70
C LEU A 106 -8.56 -5.48 -22.94
N ALA A 107 -8.85 -6.01 -24.12
CA ALA A 107 -8.63 -5.33 -25.40
C ALA A 107 -9.53 -4.10 -25.55
N ASP A 108 -10.81 -4.19 -25.18
CA ASP A 108 -11.75 -3.06 -25.25
C ASP A 108 -11.36 -1.92 -24.30
N ILE A 109 -10.86 -2.27 -23.11
CA ILE A 109 -10.38 -1.31 -22.11
C ILE A 109 -9.12 -0.60 -22.63
N MET A 110 -8.18 -1.33 -23.24
CA MET A 110 -6.98 -0.74 -23.84
C MET A 110 -7.33 0.14 -25.03
N ALA A 111 -8.23 -0.28 -25.90
CA ALA A 111 -8.68 0.49 -27.06
C ALA A 111 -9.30 1.84 -26.63
N LYS A 112 -10.22 1.83 -25.64
CA LYS A 112 -10.82 3.06 -25.10
C LYS A 112 -9.79 3.94 -24.36
N ARG A 113 -8.84 3.33 -23.64
CA ARG A 113 -7.78 4.05 -22.92
C ARG A 113 -6.74 4.69 -23.85
N ASN A 114 -6.49 4.11 -25.01
CA ASN A 114 -5.51 4.61 -25.97
C ASN A 114 -6.10 5.56 -27.03
N GLN A 115 -7.40 5.88 -26.95
CA GLN A 115 -7.99 6.91 -27.80
C GLN A 115 -7.29 8.26 -27.60
N LYS A 116 -6.88 8.87 -28.72
CA LYS A 116 -6.24 10.18 -28.74
C LYS A 116 -7.11 11.23 -28.05
N PRO A 117 -6.52 12.22 -27.36
CA PRO A 117 -7.25 13.24 -26.63
C PRO A 117 -8.20 14.06 -27.51
N GLU A 118 -7.91 14.19 -28.81
CA GLU A 118 -8.75 14.88 -29.78
C GLU A 118 -10.09 14.17 -30.00
N VAL A 119 -10.08 12.85 -30.15
CA VAL A 119 -11.29 12.03 -30.31
C VAL A 119 -12.16 12.13 -29.05
N ARG A 120 -11.53 12.14 -27.86
CA ARG A 120 -12.23 12.32 -26.58
C ARG A 120 -12.87 13.70 -26.45
N LYS A 121 -12.15 14.75 -26.87
CA LYS A 121 -12.67 16.13 -26.85
C LYS A 121 -13.85 16.27 -27.81
N ALA A 122 -13.75 15.73 -29.02
CA ALA A 122 -14.83 15.75 -30.00
C ALA A 122 -16.10 15.04 -29.48
N GLN A 123 -15.96 13.84 -28.89
CA GLN A 123 -17.09 13.11 -28.28
C GLN A 123 -17.69 13.89 -27.10
N ARG A 124 -16.85 14.51 -26.27
CA ARG A 124 -17.30 15.34 -25.14
C ARG A 124 -18.07 16.56 -25.63
N GLU A 125 -17.59 17.25 -26.66
CA GLU A 125 -18.25 18.41 -27.23
C GLU A 125 -19.57 18.05 -27.90
N GLN A 126 -19.62 16.94 -28.63
CA GLN A 126 -20.86 16.40 -29.20
C GLN A 126 -21.88 16.06 -28.10
N ALA A 127 -21.46 15.42 -27.02
CA ALA A 127 -22.34 15.13 -25.88
C ALA A 127 -22.82 16.41 -25.19
N ILE A 128 -21.97 17.43 -25.04
CA ILE A 128 -22.36 18.73 -24.47
C ILE A 128 -23.37 19.45 -25.38
N ARG A 129 -23.18 19.41 -26.70
CA ARG A 129 -24.11 20.00 -27.67
C ARG A 129 -25.47 19.31 -27.61
N ALA A 130 -25.49 17.97 -27.67
CA ALA A 130 -26.71 17.17 -27.54
C ALA A 130 -27.43 17.43 -26.20
N ALA A 131 -26.68 17.52 -25.09
CA ALA A 131 -27.27 17.84 -23.78
C ALA A 131 -27.84 19.26 -23.70
N LYS A 132 -27.20 20.24 -24.36
CA LYS A 132 -27.70 21.62 -24.44
C LYS A 132 -28.96 21.71 -25.30
N GLU A 133 -29.00 20.98 -26.41
CA GLU A 133 -30.17 20.90 -27.29
C GLU A 133 -31.35 20.20 -26.62
N ALA A 134 -31.11 19.07 -25.95
CA ALA A 134 -32.11 18.39 -25.12
C ALA A 134 -32.66 19.32 -24.03
N LYS A 135 -31.79 20.07 -23.33
CA LYS A 135 -32.24 21.06 -22.34
C LYS A 135 -33.04 22.21 -22.96
N LYS A 136 -32.68 22.69 -24.15
CA LYS A 136 -33.46 23.73 -24.85
C LYS A 136 -34.83 23.21 -25.29
N ALA A 137 -34.90 21.98 -25.79
CA ALA A 137 -36.16 21.33 -26.15
C ALA A 137 -37.07 21.12 -24.92
N GLU A 138 -36.50 20.65 -23.80
CA GLU A 138 -37.18 20.55 -22.51
C GLU A 138 -37.66 21.90 -21.96
N GLN A 139 -36.88 22.98 -22.16
CA GLN A 139 -37.31 24.32 -21.77
C GLN A 139 -38.38 24.89 -22.70
N ALA A 140 -38.32 24.59 -24.00
CA ALA A 140 -39.33 24.98 -24.96
C ALA A 140 -40.66 24.26 -24.71
N SER A 141 -40.63 22.95 -24.43
CA SER A 141 -41.82 22.16 -24.06
C SER A 141 -42.43 22.62 -22.74
N LYS A 142 -41.60 22.99 -21.75
CA LYS A 142 -42.09 23.59 -20.49
C LYS A 142 -42.72 24.97 -20.70
N LYS A 143 -42.16 25.81 -21.59
CA LYS A 143 -42.73 27.13 -21.91
C LYS A 143 -44.03 27.02 -22.70
N THR A 144 -44.14 26.09 -23.66
CA THR A 144 -45.41 25.86 -24.39
C THR A 144 -46.46 25.21 -23.49
N ALA A 145 -46.09 24.34 -22.55
CA ALA A 145 -46.99 23.82 -21.53
C ALA A 145 -47.49 24.90 -20.55
N MET A 146 -46.64 25.85 -20.16
CA MET A 146 -47.05 27.01 -19.34
C MET A 146 -47.92 28.03 -20.10
N ALA A 147 -47.74 28.17 -21.41
CA ALA A 147 -48.57 29.02 -22.26
C ALA A 147 -49.95 28.40 -22.54
N ALA A 148 -50.03 27.08 -22.70
CA ALA A 148 -51.30 26.36 -22.81
C ALA A 148 -52.12 26.39 -21.50
N ALA A 149 -51.47 26.58 -20.34
CA ALA A 149 -52.14 26.81 -19.06
C ALA A 149 -52.65 28.26 -18.86
N LYS A 150 -52.40 29.19 -19.80
CA LYS A 150 -52.86 30.59 -19.78
C LYS A 150 -53.77 30.98 -20.96
N ALA A 151 -54.54 30.04 -21.51
CA ALA A 151 -55.68 30.39 -22.38
C ALA A 151 -56.83 30.99 -21.53
N PRO A 152 -57.57 32.01 -22.03
CA PRO A 152 -58.45 32.83 -21.20
C PRO A 152 -59.73 32.06 -20.85
N LYS A 153 -59.97 31.82 -19.57
CA LYS A 153 -61.28 31.36 -19.08
C LYS A 153 -62.32 32.47 -19.35
N GLN A 154 -63.36 32.13 -20.12
CA GLN A 154 -64.49 32.98 -20.44
C GLN A 154 -65.19 33.48 -19.16
N LYS A 155 -65.55 34.76 -19.18
CA LYS A 155 -66.33 35.45 -18.15
C LYS A 155 -67.76 34.92 -18.10
N THR A 156 -68.21 34.45 -16.95
CA THR A 156 -69.63 34.39 -16.59
C THR A 156 -69.88 35.37 -15.46
N VAL A 157 -70.67 36.40 -15.75
CA VAL A 157 -71.12 37.46 -14.84
C VAL A 157 -72.27 36.92 -13.98
N LYS A 158 -72.22 37.13 -12.66
CA LYS A 158 -73.40 37.14 -11.78
C LYS A 158 -73.47 38.51 -11.08
N PRO A 159 -74.68 39.03 -10.83
CA PRO A 159 -74.90 40.46 -10.64
C PRO A 159 -74.73 40.93 -9.19
N VAL A 160 -74.55 42.25 -9.10
CA VAL A 160 -74.24 43.12 -7.96
C VAL A 160 -75.41 43.20 -6.97
N GLU A 161 -75.13 43.24 -5.66
CA GLU A 161 -75.95 44.00 -4.72
C GLU A 161 -75.07 45.08 -4.04
N VAL A 162 -75.59 46.30 -4.07
CA VAL A 162 -74.98 47.54 -3.60
C VAL A 162 -75.45 47.80 -2.18
N SER A 163 -74.54 48.18 -1.29
CA SER A 163 -74.87 49.20 -0.28
C SER A 163 -73.62 49.97 0.14
N ALA A 164 -73.66 51.27 -0.11
CA ALA A 164 -72.59 52.24 0.04
C ALA A 164 -72.58 52.87 1.48
N PRO A 165 -71.88 53.98 1.77
CA PRO A 165 -70.63 53.96 2.52
C PRO A 165 -70.66 54.88 3.75
N ARG A 166 -69.78 54.70 4.75
CA ARG A 166 -69.46 55.78 5.71
C ARG A 166 -67.99 55.83 6.15
N VAL A 167 -67.29 56.77 5.53
CA VAL A 167 -66.46 57.85 6.11
C VAL A 167 -65.53 57.51 7.29
N GLY A 168 -64.23 57.65 7.02
CA GLY A 168 -63.36 58.60 7.74
C GLY A 168 -62.61 58.11 8.97
N GLY A 169 -61.27 58.23 8.92
CA GLY A 169 -60.45 58.17 10.13
C GLY A 169 -58.96 58.08 9.85
N LYS A 170 -58.31 59.24 9.67
CA LYS A 170 -56.86 59.41 9.77
C LYS A 170 -56.32 58.82 11.07
N ARG A 171 -55.25 58.04 10.98
CA ARG A 171 -54.01 58.17 11.77
C ARG A 171 -52.91 57.31 11.17
#